data_AF-A0A8H6FDI7-F1
#
_entry.id   AF-A0A8H6FDI7-F1
#
_cell.length_a   1.000
_cell.length_b   1.000
_cell.length_c   1.000
_cell.angle_alpha   90.00
_cell.angle_beta   90.00
_cell.angle_gamma   90.00
#
_symmetry.space_group_name_H-M   'P 1'
#
loop_
_entity.id
_entity.type
_entity.pdbx_description
1 polymer ?
#
loop_
_entity_poly.entity_id
_entity_poly.type
_entity_poly.pdbx_seq_one_letter_code
_entity_poly.pdbx_strand_id
1 'polypeptide(L)'
;MQLPQNTVTKNVHHPLLSTTAKPPLLTLPLELQLLILPHLPYPDALALKHTHTHFYNLVDTNVRLKVAWLLERKTRNLEWPQEKCVMRTDAAFCSTGGGQGWEGCWEGKGGCEVVEEEGGKV
;
A
#
# COMPACT_ATOMS: atom_id res chain seq x y z
N MET A 1 -48.80 -18.85 -42.43
CA MET A 1 -47.71 -19.03 -41.44
C MET A 1 -47.75 -17.85 -40.48
N GLN A 2 -47.79 -18.15 -39.19
CA GLN A 2 -48.24 -17.29 -38.10
C GLN A 2 -47.06 -16.52 -37.47
N LEU A 3 -47.23 -15.19 -37.31
CA LEU A 3 -46.67 -14.27 -36.29
C LEU A 3 -45.12 -14.03 -36.23
N PRO A 4 -44.63 -12.98 -35.53
CA PRO A 4 -44.94 -11.56 -35.69
C PRO A 4 -43.68 -10.66 -35.60
N GLN A 5 -43.94 -9.34 -35.69
CA GLN A 5 -43.08 -8.22 -35.30
C GLN A 5 -42.22 -8.51 -34.06
N ASN A 6 -40.95 -8.10 -34.07
CA ASN A 6 -40.30 -7.60 -32.86
C ASN A 6 -39.28 -6.52 -33.18
N THR A 7 -39.67 -5.33 -32.75
CA THR A 7 -38.89 -4.10 -32.65
C THR A 7 -37.60 -4.34 -31.90
N VAL A 8 -36.52 -3.71 -32.38
CA VAL A 8 -35.23 -3.53 -31.73
C VAL A 8 -35.40 -3.37 -30.21
N THR A 9 -35.09 -4.44 -29.48
CA THR A 9 -34.93 -4.38 -28.03
C THR A 9 -33.79 -3.43 -27.76
N LYS A 10 -34.12 -2.30 -27.11
CA LYS A 10 -33.18 -1.39 -26.48
C LYS A 10 -32.16 -2.23 -25.72
N ASN A 11 -30.90 -2.23 -26.18
CA ASN A 11 -29.80 -2.69 -25.36
C ASN A 11 -29.76 -1.74 -24.17
N VAL A 12 -30.34 -2.21 -23.06
CA VAL A 12 -30.13 -1.65 -21.74
C VAL A 12 -28.63 -1.79 -21.51
N HIS A 13 -27.90 -0.69 -21.67
CA HIS A 13 -26.56 -0.56 -21.12
C HIS A 13 -26.72 -0.76 -19.61
N HIS A 14 -26.52 -2.00 -19.15
CA HIS A 14 -26.23 -2.26 -17.76
C HIS A 14 -24.90 -1.57 -17.45
N PRO A 15 -24.85 -0.60 -16.51
CA PRO A 15 -23.59 -0.05 -16.05
C PRO A 15 -22.95 -1.13 -15.16
N LEU A 16 -22.07 -1.94 -15.73
CA LEU A 16 -21.27 -2.86 -14.93
C LEU A 16 -20.17 -2.06 -14.23
N LEU A 17 -20.43 -1.84 -12.93
CA LEU A 17 -19.54 -1.40 -11.86
C LEU A 17 -19.08 0.06 -11.89
N SER A 18 -19.93 0.96 -11.38
CA SER A 18 -19.44 2.12 -10.64
C SER A 18 -18.83 1.63 -9.33
N THR A 19 -17.57 1.18 -9.37
CA THR A 19 -16.76 1.21 -8.15
C THR A 19 -16.71 2.66 -7.73
N THR A 20 -17.33 3.02 -6.62
CA THR A 20 -17.17 4.33 -6.00
C THR A 20 -15.73 4.41 -5.51
N ALA A 21 -14.80 4.62 -6.45
CA ALA A 21 -13.38 4.67 -6.17
C ALA A 21 -13.15 5.82 -5.21
N LYS A 22 -12.73 5.49 -3.99
CA LYS A 22 -12.38 6.51 -3.01
C LYS A 22 -11.33 7.42 -3.67
N PRO A 23 -11.49 8.75 -3.60
CA PRO A 23 -10.53 9.64 -4.21
C PRO A 23 -9.13 9.33 -3.65
N PRO A 24 -8.10 9.20 -4.51
CA PRO A 24 -6.78 8.78 -4.07
C PRO A 24 -6.16 9.84 -3.17
N LEU A 25 -5.23 9.43 -2.29
CA LEU A 25 -4.58 10.33 -1.33
C LEU A 25 -3.94 11.57 -2.00
N LEU A 26 -3.50 11.42 -3.26
CA LEU A 26 -2.94 12.48 -4.10
C LEU A 26 -3.92 13.64 -4.39
N THR A 27 -5.23 13.41 -4.30
CA THR A 27 -6.25 14.45 -4.53
C THR A 27 -6.45 15.38 -3.34
N LEU A 28 -5.91 15.03 -2.16
CA LEU A 28 -5.95 15.91 -1.01
C LEU A 28 -5.00 17.10 -1.20
N PRO A 29 -5.33 18.30 -0.70
CA PRO A 29 -4.38 19.40 -0.59
C PRO A 29 -3.12 18.99 0.18
N LEU A 30 -1.98 19.59 -0.15
CA LEU A 30 -0.67 19.26 0.42
C LEU A 30 -0.68 19.38 1.96
N GLU A 31 -1.39 20.37 2.50
CA GLU A 31 -1.53 20.60 3.94
C GLU A 31 -2.14 19.39 4.64
N LEU A 32 -3.18 18.78 4.05
CA LEU A 32 -3.80 17.58 4.62
C LEU A 32 -2.89 16.37 4.49
N GLN A 33 -2.15 16.25 3.39
CA GLN A 33 -1.16 15.19 3.25
C GLN A 33 -0.09 15.31 4.34
N LEU A 34 0.48 16.50 4.54
CA LEU A 34 1.48 16.77 5.57
C LEU A 34 0.98 16.54 7.01
N LEU A 35 -0.32 16.67 7.25
CA LEU A 35 -0.93 16.30 8.53
C LEU A 35 -1.03 14.78 8.72
N ILE A 36 -1.27 14.02 7.65
CA ILE A 36 -1.46 12.56 7.71
C ILE A 36 -0.12 11.83 7.83
N LEU A 37 0.88 12.21 7.03
CA LEU A 37 2.14 11.47 6.90
C LEU A 37 2.87 11.19 8.23
N PRO A 38 2.96 12.13 9.19
CA PRO A 38 3.65 11.90 10.46
C PRO A 38 2.98 10.85 11.36
N HIS A 39 1.72 10.49 11.08
CA HIS A 39 0.97 9.50 11.85
C HIS A 39 1.10 8.07 11.30
N LEU A 40 1.75 7.89 10.15
CA LEU A 40 1.97 6.57 9.59
C LEU A 40 3.12 5.87 10.32
N PRO A 41 2.94 4.62 10.78
CA PRO A 41 4.06 3.82 11.30
C PRO A 41 5.06 3.53 10.17
N TYR A 42 6.30 3.17 10.54
CA TYR A 42 7.37 2.89 9.58
C TYR A 42 6.99 2.05 8.36
N PRO A 43 6.36 0.86 8.49
CA PRO A 43 6.02 0.03 7.33
C PRO A 43 5.07 0.74 6.37
N ASP A 44 4.05 1.42 6.88
CA ASP A 44 3.04 2.11 6.06
C ASP A 44 3.63 3.35 5.39
N ALA A 45 4.48 4.10 6.11
CA ALA A 45 5.19 5.24 5.55
C ALA A 45 6.14 4.81 4.42
N LEU A 46 6.90 3.73 4.61
CA LEU A 46 7.78 3.18 3.59
C LEU A 46 6.98 2.69 2.37
N ALA A 47 5.90 1.95 2.59
CA ALA A 47 5.02 1.52 1.51
C ALA A 47 4.51 2.71 0.70
N LEU A 48 3.96 3.73 1.37
CA LEU A 48 3.47 4.95 0.73
C LEU A 48 4.55 5.66 -0.08
N LYS A 49 5.75 5.79 0.48
CA LYS A 49 6.93 6.36 -0.19
C LYS A 49 7.23 5.67 -1.52
N HIS A 50 7.01 4.36 -1.61
CA HIS A 50 7.24 3.58 -2.83
C HIS A 50 6.05 3.51 -3.79
N THR A 51 4.86 3.96 -3.41
CA THR A 51 3.68 3.94 -4.32
C THR A 51 3.75 4.95 -5.45
N HIS A 52 4.34 6.14 -5.22
CA HIS A 52 4.31 7.24 -6.18
C HIS A 52 5.48 8.21 -5.97
N THR A 53 5.99 8.81 -7.04
CA THR A 53 7.14 9.75 -7.00
C THR A 53 6.90 10.98 -6.11
N HIS A 54 5.66 11.49 -6.09
CA HIS A 54 5.23 12.55 -5.15
C HIS A 54 5.51 12.17 -3.69
N PHE A 55 5.05 10.99 -3.26
CA PHE A 55 5.25 10.51 -1.89
C PHE A 55 6.69 10.09 -1.62
N TYR A 56 7.43 9.63 -2.63
CA TYR A 56 8.85 9.31 -2.49
C TYR A 56 9.66 10.50 -1.94
N ASN A 57 9.34 11.71 -2.41
CA ASN A 57 10.00 12.95 -1.98
C ASN A 57 9.37 13.58 -0.73
N LEU A 58 8.11 13.27 -0.44
CA LEU A 58 7.35 13.90 0.64
C LEU A 58 7.41 13.12 1.95
N VAL A 59 7.49 11.79 1.90
CA VAL A 59 7.44 10.91 3.09
C VAL A 59 8.83 10.73 3.70
N ASP A 60 8.95 11.04 4.99
CA ASP A 60 10.17 10.87 5.76
C ASP A 60 10.16 9.55 6.55
N THR A 61 11.07 8.64 6.19
CA THR A 61 11.29 7.32 6.84
C THR A 61 12.55 7.32 7.71
N ASN A 62 12.76 8.39 8.47
CA ASN A 62 13.93 8.57 9.32
C ASN A 62 14.09 7.49 10.42
N VAL A 63 15.26 7.53 11.07
CA VAL A 63 15.61 6.62 12.18
C VAL A 63 14.60 6.70 13.33
N ARG A 64 14.03 7.87 13.63
CA ARG A 64 13.06 8.01 14.72
C ARG A 64 11.81 7.17 14.46
N LEU A 65 11.34 7.14 13.22
CA LEU A 65 10.17 6.34 12.83
C LEU A 65 10.46 4.83 12.94
N LYS A 66 11.64 4.39 12.49
CA LYS A 66 12.11 3.00 12.62
C LYS A 66 12.18 2.57 14.08
N VAL A 67 12.77 3.41 14.94
CA VAL A 67 12.89 3.15 16.38
C VAL A 67 11.52 3.12 17.05
N ALA A 68 10.63 4.08 16.76
CA ALA A 68 9.28 4.11 17.32
C ALA A 68 8.51 2.83 16.99
N TRP A 69 8.60 2.36 15.74
CA TRP A 69 7.99 1.12 15.30
C TRP A 69 8.57 -0.12 16.02
N LEU A 70 9.89 -0.20 16.19
CA LEU A 70 10.53 -1.31 16.93
C LEU A 70 10.12 -1.33 18.40
N LEU A 71 10.04 -0.16 19.03
CA LEU A 71 9.58 -0.04 20.41
C LEU A 71 8.12 -0.49 20.54
N GLU A 72 7.24 -0.09 19.63
CA GLU A 72 5.85 -0.54 19.62
C GLU A 72 5.75 -2.08 19.52
N ARG A 73 6.50 -2.70 18.61
CA ARG A 73 6.56 -4.17 18.48
C ARG A 73 7.02 -4.82 19.78
N LYS A 74 8.06 -4.26 20.42
CA LYS A 74 8.58 -4.78 21.68
C LYS A 74 7.55 -4.69 22.80
N THR A 75 6.82 -3.57 22.91
CA THR A 75 5.74 -3.38 23.88
C THR A 75 4.61 -4.38 23.66
N ARG A 76 4.33 -4.75 22.41
CA ARG A 76 3.32 -5.76 22.04
C ARG A 76 3.83 -7.20 22.11
N ASN A 77 5.07 -7.42 22.57
CA ASN A 77 5.74 -8.72 22.63
C ASN A 77 5.73 -9.47 21.28
N LEU A 78 5.85 -8.72 20.18
CA LEU A 78 5.98 -9.28 18.85
C LEU A 78 7.43 -9.70 18.59
N GLU A 79 7.60 -10.66 17.68
CA GLU A 79 8.92 -11.11 17.28
C GLU A 79 9.77 -9.94 16.77
N TRP A 80 11.03 -9.95 17.20
CA TRP A 80 11.97 -8.93 16.84
C TRP A 80 12.40 -9.12 15.39
N PRO A 81 12.35 -8.06 14.56
CA PRO A 81 12.38 -8.24 13.12
C PRO A 81 13.74 -8.64 12.54
N GLN A 82 14.85 -8.36 13.26
CA GLN A 82 16.21 -8.45 12.71
C GLN A 82 17.24 -8.65 13.81
N GLU A 83 18.19 -9.57 13.66
CA GLU A 83 19.28 -9.74 14.66
C GLU A 83 20.21 -8.53 14.73
N LYS A 84 20.40 -7.82 13.61
CA LYS A 84 21.20 -6.60 13.51
C LYS A 84 20.33 -5.50 12.90
N CYS A 85 20.26 -4.33 13.55
CA CYS A 85 19.47 -3.22 13.04
C CYS A 85 20.39 -2.14 12.44
N VAL A 86 20.52 -2.13 11.12
CA VAL A 86 21.22 -1.05 10.41
C VAL A 86 20.21 0.05 10.04
N MET A 87 20.17 1.11 10.85
CA MET A 87 19.16 2.18 10.70
C MET A 87 19.43 3.17 9.56
N ARG A 88 20.61 3.09 8.92
CA ARG A 88 21.14 4.14 8.04
C ARG A 88 20.29 4.40 6.80
N THR A 89 19.78 3.36 6.15
CA THR A 89 18.93 3.46 4.95
C THR A 89 17.74 2.53 5.08
N ASP A 90 16.68 2.77 4.31
CA ASP A 90 15.51 1.88 4.27
C ASP A 90 15.91 0.50 3.75
N ALA A 91 16.74 0.44 2.70
CA ALA A 91 17.27 -0.80 2.16
C ALA A 91 18.08 -1.61 3.18
N ALA A 92 19.03 -0.98 3.90
CA ALA A 92 19.85 -1.67 4.90
C ALA A 92 19.01 -2.11 6.11
N PHE A 93 17.99 -1.32 6.46
CA PHE A 93 17.05 -1.72 7.49
C PHE A 93 16.28 -2.94 7.01
N CYS A 94 15.64 -2.91 5.84
CA CYS A 94 14.82 -4.02 5.35
C CYS A 94 15.62 -5.31 5.00
N SER A 95 16.89 -5.21 4.62
CA SER A 95 17.70 -6.35 4.15
C SER A 95 18.26 -7.24 5.26
N THR A 96 18.15 -6.85 6.53
CA THR A 96 18.78 -7.60 7.64
C THR A 96 17.88 -8.69 8.23
N GLY A 97 16.73 -8.97 7.60
CA GLY A 97 15.84 -10.08 7.94
C GLY A 97 16.10 -11.29 7.05
N GLY A 98 16.80 -12.30 7.57
CA GLY A 98 16.97 -13.57 6.88
C GLY A 98 15.67 -14.40 6.91
N GLY A 99 15.10 -14.69 5.75
CA GLY A 99 14.32 -15.92 5.55
C GLY A 99 12.85 -15.76 5.15
N GLN A 100 12.18 -14.67 5.52
CA GLN A 100 10.83 -14.38 5.06
C GLN A 100 10.77 -12.89 4.78
N GLY A 101 10.71 -12.53 3.49
CA GLY A 101 10.62 -11.14 3.07
C GLY A 101 9.48 -10.48 3.82
N TRP A 102 9.76 -9.36 4.48
CA TRP A 102 8.71 -8.52 5.02
C TRP A 102 7.81 -8.15 3.83
N GLU A 103 6.58 -8.67 3.82
CA GLU A 103 5.60 -8.40 2.77
C GLU A 103 5.50 -6.87 2.60
N GLY A 104 6.08 -6.37 1.51
CA GLY A 104 5.96 -4.97 1.15
C GLY A 104 7.18 -4.31 0.50
N CYS A 105 8.41 -4.83 0.65
CA CYS A 105 9.56 -4.11 0.07
C CYS A 105 10.61 -5.04 -0.54
N TRP A 106 10.42 -5.35 -1.82
CA TRP A 106 11.43 -5.98 -2.66
C TRP A 106 12.28 -4.88 -3.31
N GLU A 107 13.59 -5.10 -3.45
CA GLU A 107 14.44 -4.27 -4.32
C GLU A 107 13.98 -4.49 -5.77
N GLY A 108 13.09 -3.61 -6.25
CA GLY A 108 12.61 -3.56 -7.62
C GLY A 108 12.69 -2.14 -8.19
N LYS A 109 12.63 -2.02 -9.52
CA LYS A 109 12.51 -0.72 -10.20
C LYS A 109 11.10 -0.15 -10.01
N GLY A 110 10.73 0.21 -8.78
CA GLY A 110 9.50 0.92 -8.44
C GLY A 110 8.37 0.05 -7.90
N GLY A 111 7.97 0.34 -6.66
CA GLY A 111 6.64 0.09 -6.12
C GLY A 111 6.31 -1.32 -5.63
N CYS A 112 5.43 -1.37 -4.62
CA CYS A 112 4.75 -2.58 -4.18
C CYS A 112 3.76 -3.01 -5.27
N GLU A 113 3.88 -4.25 -5.78
CA GLU A 113 2.88 -4.84 -6.65
C GLU A 113 1.66 -5.26 -5.80
N VAL A 114 0.47 -4.81 -6.21
CA VAL A 114 -0.79 -5.23 -5.57
C VAL A 114 -1.09 -6.65 -6.05
N VAL A 115 -0.93 -7.63 -5.16
CA VAL A 115 -1.41 -9.00 -5.43
C VAL A 115 -2.94 -8.95 -5.31
N GLU A 116 -3.65 -9.17 -6.42
CA GLU A 116 -5.08 -9.42 -6.37
C GLU A 116 -5.28 -10.78 -5.69
N GLU A 117 -6.03 -10.81 -4.58
CA GLU A 117 -6.42 -12.07 -3.94
C GLU A 117 -7.33 -12.85 -4.91
N GLU A 118 -6.78 -13.83 -5.62
CA GLU A 118 -7.59 -14.86 -6.25
C GLU A 118 -8.27 -15.66 -5.14
N GLY A 119 -9.60 -15.56 -5.12
CA GLY A 119 -10.47 -16.07 -4.06
C GLY A 119 -10.16 -17.50 -3.63
N GLY A 120 -9.90 -17.64 -2.33
CA GLY A 120 -9.90 -18.92 -1.64
C GLY A 120 -11.23 -19.64 -1.83
N LYS A 121 -11.17 -20.79 -2.50
CA LYS A 121 -12.27 -21.74 -2.60
C LYS A 121 -12.25 -22.62 -1.36
N VAL A 122 -13.30 -22.50 -0.53
CA VAL A 122 -13.68 -23.43 0.54
C VAL A 122 -14.11 -24.76 -0.07
#